data_AF-A0AA39MAU8-F1
#
_entry.id   AF-A0AA39MAU8-F1
#
_cell.length_a   1.000
_cell.length_b   1.000
_cell.length_c   1.000
_cell.angle_alpha   90.00
_cell.angle_beta   90.00
_cell.angle_gamma   90.00
#
_symmetry.space_group_name_H-M   'P 1'
#
loop_
_entity.id
_entity.type
_entity.pdbx_description
1 polymer ?
#
loop_
_entity_poly.entity_id
_entity_poly.type
_entity_poly.pdbx_seq_one_letter_code
_entity_poly.pdbx_strand_id
1 'polypeptide(L)'
;MDCLPSDLIDHLVHFLPMADVKTIIKATAGSADLAAWNEVAEDHLRERFVLHLSVYLPCNDDEEDSEDSTDSEYDEGDYYNDAPTDEYAEYEYERYYIPPKRPKLTQDEKKKEEKKLAPFLISVHKGVFDGIRPISHWKFKNSRYAWLESVTFHSYQPNQDEMYQPYELQDILRIISLPIAPRGDTRYHSTLSLDWIRPTAMDSALKMLNVLPKTFTQIIFSNHRDGIDLKVEEFLSDYLDRETSLKHLWFIMEKYDSSAKQVLADRIVAFFNRKKLVEVSIPKGMISDAQGEKIFEHWLNSDGFSQGYKEFRRFSEDWNLCRKPNSLGYLIHPSNRSSLHVSYQDLKIVKFEPWHVPVTMKWMDALIDKWRNGGGLYICKKMRQIELLMENEEWTKLLAKSDHQEWISTLFIKHPSGFSTLDIRKGSAQKNRH
;
A
#
# COMPACT_ATOMS: atom_id res chain seq x y z
N MET A 1 12.12 -17.86 38.31
CA MET A 1 11.97 -16.56 37.59
C MET A 1 11.52 -15.45 38.53
N ASP A 2 11.55 -15.73 39.83
CA ASP A 2 10.63 -15.14 40.80
C ASP A 2 11.32 -14.00 41.57
N CYS A 3 12.65 -13.96 41.46
CA CYS A 3 13.54 -12.97 42.04
C CYS A 3 14.00 -11.90 41.02
N LEU A 4 13.38 -11.82 39.83
CA LEU A 4 13.73 -10.76 38.89
C LEU A 4 13.25 -9.40 39.44
N PRO A 5 14.10 -8.36 39.41
CA PRO A 5 13.67 -7.01 39.79
C PRO A 5 12.49 -6.56 38.91
N SER A 6 11.53 -5.84 39.50
CA SER A 6 10.34 -5.37 38.78
C SER A 6 10.67 -4.54 37.54
N ASP A 7 11.75 -3.76 37.55
CA ASP A 7 12.19 -2.98 36.38
C ASP A 7 12.63 -3.87 35.21
N LEU A 8 13.25 -5.02 35.50
CA LEU A 8 13.62 -5.99 34.47
C LEU A 8 12.39 -6.73 33.95
N ILE A 9 11.44 -7.06 34.82
CA ILE A 9 10.15 -7.62 34.43
C ILE A 9 9.39 -6.63 33.53
N ASP A 10 9.33 -5.35 33.90
CA ASP A 10 8.73 -4.26 33.12
C ASP A 10 9.34 -4.17 31.73
N HIS A 11 10.68 -4.18 31.66
CA HIS A 11 11.41 -4.18 30.40
C HIS A 11 11.12 -5.41 29.54
N LEU A 12 11.09 -6.62 30.13
CA LEU A 12 10.78 -7.85 29.40
C LEU A 12 9.35 -7.84 28.88
N VAL A 13 8.39 -7.53 29.77
CA VAL A 13 6.96 -7.48 29.44
C VAL A 13 6.72 -6.47 28.32
N HIS A 14 7.36 -5.30 28.35
CA HIS A 14 7.25 -4.23 27.34
C HIS A 14 7.45 -4.69 25.89
N PHE A 15 8.28 -5.70 25.63
CA PHE A 15 8.51 -6.24 24.28
C PHE A 15 7.58 -7.38 23.88
N LEU A 16 6.77 -7.90 24.81
CA LEU A 16 5.92 -9.06 24.54
C LEU A 16 4.60 -8.67 23.87
N PRO A 17 4.15 -9.43 22.85
CA PRO A 17 2.81 -9.34 22.29
C PRO A 17 1.70 -9.34 23.34
N MET A 18 0.59 -8.64 23.05
CA MET A 18 -0.54 -8.54 23.98
C MET A 18 -1.13 -9.91 24.37
N ALA A 19 -1.12 -10.88 23.44
CA ALA A 19 -1.55 -12.25 23.71
C ALA A 19 -0.63 -12.96 24.74
N ASP A 20 0.67 -12.70 24.66
CA ASP A 20 1.66 -13.27 25.57
C ASP A 20 1.59 -12.62 26.94
N VAL A 21 1.39 -11.30 27.02
CA VAL A 21 1.13 -10.59 28.28
C VAL A 21 -0.12 -11.13 28.98
N LYS A 22 -1.22 -11.35 28.24
CA LYS A 22 -2.42 -12.02 28.77
C LYS A 22 -2.15 -13.44 29.24
N THR A 23 -1.24 -14.15 28.57
CA THR A 23 -0.83 -15.51 28.96
C THR A 23 0.00 -15.48 30.24
N ILE A 24 0.88 -14.49 30.41
CA ILE A 24 1.62 -14.27 31.66
C ILE A 24 0.65 -14.05 32.81
N ILE A 25 -0.30 -13.09 32.69
CA ILE A 25 -1.31 -12.83 33.73
C ILE A 25 -2.04 -14.12 34.14
N LYS A 26 -2.47 -14.92 33.16
CA LYS A 26 -3.15 -16.20 33.45
C LYS A 26 -2.23 -17.22 34.13
N ALA A 27 -0.97 -17.29 33.73
CA ALA A 27 0.00 -18.24 34.27
C ALA A 27 0.49 -17.85 35.67
N THR A 28 0.49 -16.57 36.00
CA THR A 28 0.93 -16.03 37.29
C THR A 28 -0.22 -15.79 38.26
N ALA A 29 -1.47 -15.84 37.80
CA ALA A 29 -2.66 -15.68 38.63
C ALA A 29 -2.67 -16.65 39.82
N GLY A 30 -2.67 -16.10 41.04
CA GLY A 30 -2.72 -16.86 42.30
C GLY A 30 -1.35 -17.36 42.80
N SER A 31 -0.25 -17.09 42.08
CA SER A 31 1.10 -17.41 42.56
C SER A 31 1.70 -16.23 43.31
N ALA A 32 1.93 -16.39 44.62
CA ALA A 32 2.56 -15.36 45.46
C ALA A 32 4.01 -15.05 45.00
N ASP A 33 4.73 -16.08 44.56
CA ASP A 33 6.13 -15.94 44.09
C ASP A 33 6.20 -15.16 42.76
N LEU A 34 5.11 -15.08 41.99
CA LEU A 34 5.05 -14.38 40.70
C LEU A 34 4.17 -13.12 40.75
N ALA A 35 3.91 -12.58 41.94
CA ALA A 35 3.07 -11.39 42.12
C ALA A 35 3.57 -10.19 41.30
N ALA A 36 4.89 -9.94 41.28
CA ALA A 36 5.48 -8.85 40.51
C ALA A 36 5.26 -9.00 39.00
N TRP A 37 5.34 -10.22 38.47
CA TRP A 37 5.03 -10.50 37.07
C TRP A 37 3.58 -10.23 36.73
N ASN A 38 2.65 -10.65 37.60
CA ASN A 38 1.23 -10.39 37.41
C ASN A 38 0.93 -8.88 37.44
N GLU A 39 1.44 -8.17 38.43
CA GLU A 39 1.23 -6.72 38.59
C GLU A 39 1.72 -5.94 37.37
N VAL A 40 2.97 -6.17 36.96
CA VAL A 40 3.54 -5.50 35.78
C VAL A 40 2.76 -5.86 34.52
N ALA A 41 2.38 -7.13 34.33
CA ALA A 41 1.62 -7.53 33.16
C ALA A 41 0.20 -6.92 33.12
N GLU A 42 -0.49 -6.82 34.26
CA GLU A 42 -1.77 -6.14 34.38
C GLU A 42 -1.66 -4.63 34.12
N ASP A 43 -0.60 -4.00 34.62
CA ASP A 43 -0.31 -2.59 34.37
C ASP A 43 -0.09 -2.34 32.87
N HIS A 44 0.73 -3.16 32.22
CA HIS A 44 0.91 -3.12 30.76
C HIS A 44 -0.39 -3.39 29.99
N LEU A 45 -1.21 -4.34 30.43
CA LEU A 45 -2.49 -4.64 29.76
C LEU A 45 -3.46 -3.44 29.82
N ARG A 46 -3.42 -2.67 30.91
CA ARG A 46 -4.29 -1.52 31.16
C ARG A 46 -3.80 -0.25 30.48
N GLU A 47 -2.51 0.01 30.58
CA GLU A 47 -1.91 1.29 30.20
C GLU A 47 -1.33 1.29 28.78
N ARG A 48 -1.21 0.13 28.12
CA ARG A 48 -0.70 0.06 26.74
C ARG A 48 -1.61 0.73 25.73
N PHE A 49 -0.96 1.38 24.77
CA PHE A 49 -1.62 1.94 23.60
C PHE A 49 -0.68 1.97 22.40
N VAL A 50 -1.30 2.10 21.24
CA VAL A 50 -0.60 2.23 19.96
C VAL A 50 -0.62 3.67 19.50
N LEU A 51 0.42 4.07 18.78
CA LEU A 51 0.60 5.39 18.23
C LEU A 51 0.61 5.32 16.71
N HIS A 52 -0.14 6.25 16.10
CA HIS A 52 0.00 6.63 14.71
C HIS A 52 0.72 7.97 14.68
N LEU A 53 1.93 7.97 14.15
CA LEU A 53 2.80 9.14 14.12
C LEU A 53 2.88 9.68 12.70
N SER A 54 2.55 10.95 12.52
CA SER A 54 2.84 11.70 11.29
C SER A 54 3.93 12.73 11.60
N VAL A 55 5.05 12.65 10.88
CA VAL A 55 6.20 13.55 11.01
C VAL A 55 6.28 14.40 9.76
N TYR A 56 6.17 15.72 9.91
CA TYR A 56 6.31 16.69 8.83
C TYR A 56 7.71 17.27 8.91
N LEU A 57 8.49 17.00 7.86
CA LEU A 57 9.88 17.38 7.76
C LEU A 57 9.96 18.86 7.37
N PRO A 58 10.91 19.62 7.96
CA PRO A 58 11.09 21.01 7.61
C PRO A 58 11.53 21.10 6.14
N CYS A 59 10.77 21.88 5.36
CA CYS A 59 11.18 22.27 4.04
C CYS A 59 11.20 23.79 3.91
N ASN A 60 12.26 24.31 3.30
CA ASN A 60 12.38 25.70 2.94
C ASN A 60 11.74 25.85 1.55
N ASP A 61 10.48 26.30 1.51
CA ASP A 61 9.70 26.43 0.27
C ASP A 61 10.13 27.64 -0.58
N ASP A 62 11.14 28.40 -0.15
CA ASP A 62 11.45 29.73 -0.69
C ASP A 62 12.17 29.73 -2.04
N GLU A 63 12.57 28.58 -2.60
CA GLU A 63 13.47 28.55 -3.77
C GLU A 63 12.87 28.10 -5.12
N GLU A 64 11.71 27.41 -5.19
CA GLU A 64 11.34 26.72 -6.45
C GLU A 64 9.95 26.99 -7.03
N ASP A 65 8.96 27.46 -6.27
CA ASP A 65 7.59 27.63 -6.81
C ASP A 65 7.35 29.01 -7.47
N SER A 66 8.35 29.90 -7.54
CA SER A 66 8.15 31.27 -8.07
C SER A 66 8.61 31.51 -9.50
N GLU A 67 9.27 30.56 -10.18
CA GLU A 67 9.93 30.87 -11.47
C GLU A 67 9.35 30.19 -12.72
N ASP A 68 8.38 29.28 -12.61
CA ASP A 68 7.82 28.64 -13.81
C ASP A 68 6.30 28.40 -13.80
N SER A 69 5.56 29.25 -13.07
CA SER A 69 4.27 29.69 -13.61
C SER A 69 4.55 30.74 -14.69
N THR A 70 5.32 30.36 -15.72
CA THR A 70 5.10 31.00 -17.01
C THR A 70 3.61 30.78 -17.25
N ASP A 71 2.86 31.88 -17.35
CA ASP A 71 1.54 31.88 -17.94
C ASP A 71 1.72 31.24 -19.32
N SER A 72 1.67 29.91 -19.39
CA SER A 72 1.30 29.23 -20.61
C SER A 72 -0.12 29.71 -20.80
N GLU A 73 -0.22 30.82 -21.53
CA GLU A 73 -1.38 31.31 -22.22
C GLU A 73 -1.89 30.08 -22.97
N TYR A 74 -2.70 29.27 -22.27
CA TYR A 74 -3.50 28.26 -22.88
C TYR A 74 -4.43 29.09 -23.75
N ASP A 75 -4.04 29.23 -25.00
CA ASP A 75 -4.85 29.79 -26.07
C ASP A 75 -6.20 29.08 -25.98
N GLU A 76 -7.20 29.78 -25.42
CA GLU A 76 -8.61 29.36 -25.31
C GLU A 76 -9.23 29.33 -26.71
N GLY A 77 -8.60 28.60 -27.63
CA GLY A 77 -9.08 28.37 -28.98
C GLY A 77 -10.25 27.39 -28.99
N ASP A 78 -11.46 27.94 -28.88
CA ASP A 78 -12.68 27.52 -29.60
C ASP A 78 -13.08 26.03 -29.57
N TYR A 79 -12.83 25.31 -28.47
CA TYR A 79 -13.49 24.02 -28.23
C TYR A 79 -14.54 24.19 -27.14
N TYR A 80 -15.74 24.68 -27.50
CA TYR A 80 -17.06 24.28 -26.96
C TYR A 80 -18.13 25.25 -27.49
N ASN A 81 -18.60 25.01 -28.71
CA ASN A 81 -19.99 25.34 -29.06
C ASN A 81 -20.69 24.01 -29.34
N ASP A 82 -21.85 23.83 -28.74
CA ASP A 82 -22.77 22.68 -28.85
C ASP A 82 -22.68 21.61 -27.74
N ALA A 83 -23.09 22.00 -26.53
CA ALA A 83 -23.87 21.11 -25.66
C ALA A 83 -24.93 21.93 -24.87
N PRO A 84 -26.12 21.37 -24.61
CA PRO A 84 -27.27 22.13 -24.13
C PRO A 84 -27.15 22.44 -22.64
N THR A 85 -27.49 23.68 -22.31
CA THR A 85 -27.79 24.16 -20.96
C THR A 85 -28.97 23.40 -20.38
N ASP A 86 -28.77 22.69 -19.27
CA ASP A 86 -29.80 22.52 -18.24
C ASP A 86 -29.15 22.23 -16.88
N GLU A 87 -29.47 23.12 -15.93
CA GLU A 87 -29.57 22.96 -14.47
C GLU A 87 -28.54 22.06 -13.76
N TYR A 88 -27.39 22.64 -13.39
CA TYR A 88 -26.80 22.35 -12.08
C TYR A 88 -26.36 23.65 -11.40
N ALA A 89 -27.05 23.94 -10.31
CA ALA A 89 -26.86 25.10 -9.48
C ALA A 89 -25.48 25.12 -8.79
N GLU A 90 -24.89 26.31 -8.85
CA GLU A 90 -23.87 26.92 -8.00
C GLU A 90 -23.56 26.19 -6.68
N TYR A 91 -22.32 25.73 -6.55
CA TYR A 91 -21.60 25.69 -5.28
C TYR A 91 -20.29 26.47 -5.44
N GLU A 92 -20.38 27.81 -5.39
CA GLU A 92 -19.23 28.66 -5.10
C GLU A 92 -18.81 28.43 -3.64
N TYR A 93 -17.64 27.83 -3.46
CA TYR A 93 -16.92 27.83 -2.18
C TYR A 93 -15.47 28.24 -2.39
N GLU A 94 -15.26 29.40 -3.01
CA GLU A 94 -13.98 30.13 -2.89
C GLU A 94 -14.10 31.17 -1.78
N ARG A 95 -13.80 30.76 -0.54
CA ARG A 95 -13.38 31.72 0.47
C ARG A 95 -11.92 32.05 0.22
N TYR A 96 -11.68 33.23 -0.37
CA TYR A 96 -10.36 33.86 -0.43
C TYR A 96 -9.84 34.06 1.00
N TYR A 97 -9.04 33.11 1.49
CA TYR A 97 -8.21 33.32 2.66
C TYR A 97 -7.07 34.24 2.26
N ILE A 98 -7.13 35.50 2.71
CA ILE A 98 -6.01 36.43 2.61
C ILE A 98 -5.14 36.17 3.85
N PRO A 99 -3.98 35.50 3.73
CA PRO A 99 -3.12 35.27 4.87
C PRO A 99 -2.68 36.63 5.46
N PRO A 100 -2.58 36.73 6.80
CA PRO A 100 -2.12 37.95 7.44
C PRO A 100 -0.72 38.32 6.93
N LYS A 101 -0.55 39.58 6.50
CA LYS A 101 0.75 40.09 6.05
C LYS A 101 1.77 39.98 7.19
N ARG A 102 2.73 39.07 7.05
CA ARG A 102 3.86 38.98 7.99
C ARG A 102 4.63 40.32 8.00
N PRO A 103 5.09 40.80 9.16
CA PRO A 103 5.94 41.98 9.24
C PRO A 103 7.21 41.77 8.40
N LYS A 104 7.64 42.80 7.67
CA LYS A 104 8.85 42.76 6.84
C LYS A 104 10.08 42.70 7.76
N LEU A 105 10.66 41.51 7.88
CA LEU A 105 11.96 41.30 8.54
C LEU A 105 13.06 42.04 7.78
N THR A 106 14.01 42.61 8.52
CA THR A 106 15.22 43.22 7.94
C THR A 106 16.12 42.14 7.30
N GLN A 107 17.01 42.51 6.38
CA GLN A 107 17.92 41.56 5.72
C GLN A 107 18.80 40.79 6.71
N ASP A 108 19.20 41.41 7.83
CA ASP A 108 20.00 40.76 8.87
C ASP A 108 19.15 39.82 9.74
N GLU A 109 17.89 40.15 9.99
CA GLU A 109 16.95 39.23 10.65
C GLU A 109 16.62 38.05 9.75
N LYS A 110 16.44 38.26 8.44
CA LYS A 110 16.28 37.19 7.46
C LYS A 110 17.49 36.27 7.42
N LYS A 111 18.72 36.78 7.32
CA LYS A 111 19.94 35.95 7.37
C LYS A 111 20.14 35.22 8.70
N LYS A 112 19.63 35.76 9.81
CA LYS A 112 19.71 35.15 11.13
C LYS A 112 18.63 34.08 11.33
N GLU A 113 17.43 34.28 10.77
CA GLU A 113 16.35 33.30 10.75
C GLU A 113 16.58 32.19 9.72
N GLU A 114 17.16 32.48 8.54
CA GLU A 114 17.52 31.51 7.49
C GLU A 114 18.49 30.42 7.99
N LYS A 115 19.26 30.70 9.06
CA LYS A 115 20.15 29.70 9.67
C LYS A 115 19.45 28.80 10.68
N LYS A 116 18.25 29.14 11.14
CA LYS A 116 17.51 28.31 12.07
C LYS A 116 16.56 27.44 11.25
N LEU A 117 16.99 26.21 10.98
CA LEU A 117 16.14 25.16 10.41
C LEU A 117 14.76 25.22 11.08
N ALA A 118 13.71 25.27 10.26
CA ALA A 118 12.35 25.20 10.76
C ALA A 118 12.21 23.98 11.69
N PRO A 119 11.48 24.10 12.82
CA PRO A 119 11.28 22.96 13.69
C PRO A 119 10.50 21.87 12.93
N PHE A 120 10.74 20.62 13.29
CA PHE A 120 9.92 19.53 12.80
C PHE A 120 8.52 19.66 13.40
N LEU A 121 7.50 19.39 12.60
CA LEU A 121 6.13 19.32 13.10
C LEU A 121 5.73 17.87 13.22
N ILE A 122 5.06 17.49 14.32
CA ILE A 122 4.49 16.14 14.43
C ILE A 122 3.01 16.21 14.78
N SER A 123 2.27 15.23 14.27
CA SER A 123 0.96 14.85 14.79
C SER A 123 1.05 13.44 15.37
N VAL A 124 0.54 13.29 16.59
CA VAL A 124 0.51 12.01 17.30
C VAL A 124 -0.94 11.65 17.59
N HIS A 125 -1.38 10.52 17.06
CA HIS A 125 -2.70 9.98 17.36
C HIS A 125 -2.59 8.72 18.22
N LYS A 126 -3.39 8.66 19.28
CA LYS A 126 -3.55 7.46 20.11
C LYS A 126 -4.57 6.56 19.42
N GLY A 127 -4.15 5.38 18.97
CA GLY A 127 -5.07 4.31 18.64
C GLY A 127 -5.64 3.74 19.93
N VAL A 128 -6.94 3.89 20.14
CA VAL A 128 -7.70 3.16 21.16
C VAL A 128 -8.48 2.08 20.42
N PHE A 129 -8.78 0.95 21.07
CA PHE A 129 -9.55 -0.13 20.44
C PHE A 129 -10.90 0.33 19.85
N ASP A 130 -11.45 1.47 20.31
CA ASP A 130 -12.70 2.08 19.85
C ASP A 130 -12.50 3.25 18.85
N GLY A 131 -11.29 3.46 18.32
CA GLY A 131 -11.01 4.48 17.31
C GLY A 131 -9.73 5.29 17.58
N ILE A 132 -9.42 6.18 16.63
CA ILE A 132 -8.23 7.03 16.66
C ILE A 132 -8.58 8.36 17.33
N ARG A 133 -7.81 8.76 18.37
CA ARG A 133 -7.99 10.05 19.04
C ARG A 133 -6.72 10.89 18.91
N PRO A 134 -6.79 12.15 18.43
CA PRO A 134 -5.63 13.02 18.39
C PRO A 134 -5.13 13.32 19.82
N ILE A 135 -3.83 13.29 20.03
CA ILE A 135 -3.19 13.71 21.28
C ILE A 135 -2.67 15.11 21.07
N SER A 136 -3.35 16.11 21.65
CA SER A 136 -2.94 17.50 21.45
C SER A 136 -1.55 17.81 22.00
N HIS A 137 -1.03 17.04 22.97
CA HIS A 137 0.32 17.24 23.53
C HIS A 137 0.95 15.90 23.93
N TRP A 138 1.88 15.38 23.13
CA TRP A 138 2.66 14.21 23.53
C TRP A 138 3.81 14.62 24.45
N LYS A 139 3.70 14.27 25.74
CA LYS A 139 4.65 14.69 26.79
C LYS A 139 5.69 13.63 27.16
N PHE A 140 5.83 12.55 26.38
CA PHE A 140 6.66 11.37 26.68
C PHE A 140 6.36 10.65 28.01
N LYS A 141 5.51 11.22 28.88
CA LYS A 141 4.93 10.53 30.01
C LYS A 141 4.21 9.30 29.46
N ASN A 142 4.52 8.13 30.01
CA ASN A 142 3.98 6.84 29.60
C ASN A 142 4.51 6.30 28.26
N SER A 143 5.67 6.78 27.77
CA SER A 143 6.31 6.20 26.57
C SER A 143 6.63 4.72 26.73
N ARG A 144 6.85 4.24 27.97
CA ARG A 144 7.05 2.81 28.27
C ARG A 144 5.83 1.92 28.00
N TYR A 145 4.65 2.48 27.75
CA TYR A 145 3.45 1.73 27.37
C TYR A 145 3.05 1.98 25.92
N ALA A 146 3.81 2.80 25.20
CA ALA A 146 3.49 3.24 23.86
C ALA A 146 4.23 2.39 22.83
N TRP A 147 3.50 1.93 21.82
CA TRP A 147 4.05 1.20 20.68
C TRP A 147 3.71 1.93 19.38
N LEU A 148 4.56 1.81 18.37
CA LEU A 148 4.29 2.33 17.03
C LEU A 148 3.43 1.34 16.25
N GLU A 149 2.33 1.83 15.70
CA GLU A 149 1.54 1.09 14.72
C GLU A 149 1.80 1.61 13.31
N SER A 150 1.81 2.93 13.13
CA SER A 150 2.19 3.52 11.86
C SER A 150 3.06 4.75 12.04
N VAL A 151 3.99 4.93 11.12
CA VAL A 151 4.82 6.13 11.02
C VAL A 151 4.70 6.64 9.59
N THR A 152 4.32 7.89 9.43
CA THR A 152 4.23 8.55 8.14
C THR A 152 5.11 9.78 8.14
N PHE A 153 5.99 9.89 7.15
CA PHE A 153 6.79 11.09 6.93
C PHE A 153 6.18 11.89 5.78
N HIS A 154 5.98 13.19 6.00
CA HIS A 154 5.53 14.14 5.00
C HIS A 154 6.59 15.23 4.85
N SER A 155 6.73 15.82 3.67
CA SER A 155 7.62 16.98 3.44
C SER A 155 6.91 18.31 3.25
N TYR A 156 5.61 18.28 3.03
CA TYR A 156 4.81 19.48 2.84
C TYR A 156 4.49 20.08 4.20
N GLN A 157 4.43 21.41 4.26
CA GLN A 157 3.87 22.06 5.43
C GLN A 157 2.36 21.82 5.44
N PRO A 158 1.82 21.25 6.52
CA PRO A 158 0.39 21.08 6.60
C PRO A 158 -0.29 22.44 6.81
N ASN A 159 -1.59 22.51 6.52
CA ASN A 159 -2.35 23.76 6.65
C ASN A 159 -2.29 24.26 8.11
N GLN A 160 -2.10 25.56 8.29
CA GLN A 160 -1.91 26.17 9.63
C GLN A 160 -3.10 25.97 10.59
N ASP A 161 -4.25 25.55 10.08
CA ASP A 161 -5.47 25.31 10.88
C ASP A 161 -5.43 24.00 11.69
N GLU A 162 -4.42 23.15 11.48
CA GLU A 162 -4.29 21.86 12.14
C GLU A 162 -3.37 21.92 13.37
N MET A 163 -3.67 21.09 14.38
CA MET A 163 -2.97 21.04 15.66
C MET A 163 -1.60 20.35 15.56
N TYR A 164 -0.60 21.03 14.99
CA TYR A 164 0.78 20.54 14.99
C TYR A 164 1.62 21.16 16.10
N GLN A 165 2.61 20.40 16.54
CA GLN A 165 3.54 20.85 17.56
C GLN A 165 4.97 20.83 17.03
N PRO A 166 5.75 21.88 17.31
CA PRO A 166 7.16 21.89 16.99
C PRO A 166 7.91 20.96 17.93
N TYR A 167 8.78 20.13 17.36
CA TYR A 167 9.69 19.25 18.08
C TYR A 167 11.11 19.38 17.55
N GLU A 168 12.06 19.17 18.45
CA GLU A 168 13.47 19.00 18.09
C GLU A 168 13.69 17.59 17.53
N LEU A 169 14.70 17.44 16.67
CA LEU A 169 15.03 16.14 16.06
C LEU A 169 15.21 15.03 17.11
N GLN A 170 15.89 15.33 18.22
CA GLN A 170 16.15 14.35 19.28
C GLN A 170 14.88 13.80 19.93
N ASP A 171 13.87 14.65 20.10
CA ASP A 171 12.58 14.23 20.64
C ASP A 171 11.89 13.29 19.67
N ILE A 172 11.94 13.58 18.36
CA ILE A 172 11.38 12.70 17.33
C ILE A 172 12.11 11.37 17.28
N LEU A 173 13.45 11.39 17.30
CA LEU A 173 14.27 10.17 17.34
C LEU A 173 13.91 9.28 18.53
N ARG A 174 13.51 9.88 19.66
CA ARG A 174 13.03 9.16 20.84
C ARG A 174 11.62 8.58 20.67
N ILE A 175 10.72 9.23 19.92
CA ILE A 175 9.38 8.68 19.63
C ILE A 175 9.48 7.54 18.62
N ILE A 176 10.24 7.72 17.55
CA ILE A 176 10.34 6.70 16.47
C ILE A 176 11.14 5.46 16.91
N SER A 177 11.93 5.54 17.97
CA SER A 177 12.64 4.39 18.54
C SER A 177 11.75 3.51 19.43
N LEU A 178 10.49 3.91 19.67
CA LEU A 178 9.52 3.07 20.36
C LEU A 178 9.32 1.76 19.59
N PRO A 179 9.07 0.64 20.29
CA PRO A 179 8.89 -0.65 19.63
C PRO A 179 7.63 -0.63 18.76
N ILE A 180 7.65 -1.44 17.70
CA ILE A 180 6.49 -1.65 16.84
C ILE A 180 5.53 -2.59 17.55
N ALA A 181 4.24 -2.28 17.48
CA ALA A 181 3.20 -3.09 18.06
C ALA A 181 3.19 -4.52 17.46
N PRO A 182 3.55 -5.58 18.21
CA PRO A 182 3.36 -6.96 17.77
C PRO A 182 1.87 -7.24 17.52
N ARG A 183 1.54 -7.63 16.28
CA ARG A 183 0.18 -8.02 15.89
C ARG A 183 0.14 -9.49 15.52
N GLY A 184 -0.70 -10.23 16.26
CA GLY A 184 -0.76 -11.68 16.22
C GLY A 184 -1.38 -12.29 14.96
N ASP A 185 -2.34 -11.61 14.30
CA ASP A 185 -2.90 -12.05 13.01
C ASP A 185 -3.95 -11.07 12.42
N THR A 186 -4.01 -9.83 12.92
CA THR A 186 -5.11 -8.91 12.59
C THR A 186 -4.86 -8.15 11.28
N ARG A 187 -5.94 -7.80 10.57
CA ARG A 187 -5.98 -7.15 9.24
C ARG A 187 -5.29 -5.78 9.13
N TYR A 188 -4.63 -5.28 10.16
CA TYR A 188 -3.91 -4.02 10.05
C TYR A 188 -2.43 -4.23 10.31
N HIS A 189 -1.66 -3.78 9.32
CA HIS A 189 -0.23 -3.93 9.21
C HIS A 189 0.46 -2.73 9.85
N SER A 190 1.60 -2.99 10.51
CA SER A 190 2.48 -1.90 10.90
C SER A 190 3.00 -1.20 9.65
N THR A 191 2.69 0.08 9.50
CA THR A 191 2.90 0.82 8.24
C THR A 191 3.93 1.92 8.40
N LEU A 192 4.99 1.86 7.59
CA LEU A 192 5.91 2.96 7.36
C LEU A 192 5.55 3.62 6.03
N SER A 193 5.13 4.89 6.05
CA SER A 193 4.81 5.66 4.85
C SER A 193 5.78 6.82 4.65
N LEU A 194 6.33 6.96 3.45
CA LEU A 194 7.25 8.03 3.07
C LEU A 194 6.57 8.82 1.95
N ASP A 195 6.08 10.01 2.25
CA ASP A 195 5.25 10.81 1.34
C ASP A 195 5.96 12.11 0.96
N TRP A 196 6.31 12.21 -0.32
CA TRP A 196 6.82 13.41 -1.00
C TRP A 196 8.13 13.96 -0.46
N ILE A 197 9.03 13.16 0.12
CA ILE A 197 10.23 13.66 0.80
C ILE A 197 11.11 14.49 -0.15
N ARG A 198 11.12 15.82 0.05
CA ARG A 198 11.95 16.74 -0.73
C ARG A 198 13.44 16.49 -0.46
N PRO A 199 14.34 16.70 -1.44
CA PRO A 199 15.78 16.44 -1.27
C PRO A 199 16.40 17.13 -0.06
N THR A 200 15.98 18.38 0.24
CA THR A 200 16.46 19.16 1.40
C THR A 200 16.11 18.53 2.76
N ALA A 201 15.01 17.78 2.82
CA ALA A 201 14.55 17.09 4.01
C ALA A 201 15.09 15.65 4.13
N MET A 202 15.75 15.13 3.08
CA MET A 202 16.11 13.73 2.95
C MET A 202 17.09 13.27 4.03
N ASP A 203 18.11 14.07 4.35
CA ASP A 203 19.08 13.70 5.39
C ASP A 203 18.44 13.53 6.78
N SER A 204 17.43 14.35 7.08
CA SER A 204 16.65 14.22 8.32
C SER A 204 15.77 12.99 8.29
N ALA A 205 15.08 12.73 7.18
CA ALA A 205 14.27 11.53 7.00
C ALA A 205 15.12 10.25 7.16
N LEU A 206 16.30 10.19 6.53
CA LEU A 206 17.18 9.03 6.61
C LEU A 206 17.72 8.80 8.02
N LYS A 207 18.06 9.87 8.75
CA LYS A 207 18.42 9.75 10.18
C LYS A 207 17.29 9.12 11.00
N MET A 208 16.06 9.53 10.74
CA MET A 208 14.88 8.96 11.40
C MET A 208 14.65 7.50 10.99
N LEU A 209 14.71 7.21 9.69
CA LEU A 209 14.57 5.86 9.13
C LEU A 209 15.61 4.87 9.66
N ASN A 210 16.83 5.32 9.93
CA ASN A 210 17.88 4.49 10.49
C ASN A 210 17.68 4.13 11.97
N VAL A 211 16.89 4.92 12.72
CA VAL A 211 16.56 4.67 14.13
C VAL A 211 15.26 3.87 14.28
N LEU A 212 14.39 3.92 13.26
CA LEU A 212 13.14 3.14 13.26
C LEU A 212 13.42 1.64 13.43
N PRO A 213 12.64 0.93 14.26
CA PRO A 213 12.68 -0.52 14.28
C PRO A 213 12.39 -1.05 12.88
N LYS A 214 13.21 -2.00 12.41
CA LYS A 214 13.07 -2.53 11.05
C LYS A 214 11.93 -3.53 10.88
N THR A 215 11.10 -3.76 11.89
CA THR A 215 10.05 -4.79 11.90
C THR A 215 8.68 -4.33 11.38
N PHE A 216 8.65 -3.32 10.51
CA PHE A 216 7.40 -2.92 9.84
C PHE A 216 6.98 -4.00 8.83
N THR A 217 5.71 -4.37 8.90
CA THR A 217 5.14 -5.37 8.00
C THR A 217 4.67 -4.74 6.69
N GLN A 218 4.54 -3.42 6.65
CA GLN A 218 4.14 -2.67 5.48
C GLN A 218 5.03 -1.43 5.30
N ILE A 219 5.53 -1.25 4.08
CA ILE A 219 6.17 -0.01 3.65
C ILE A 219 5.36 0.57 2.50
N ILE A 220 5.09 1.87 2.54
CA ILE A 220 4.49 2.66 1.49
C ILE A 220 5.46 3.78 1.15
N PHE A 221 5.88 3.86 -0.09
CA PHE A 221 6.75 4.90 -0.59
C PHE A 221 6.00 5.67 -1.67
N SER A 222 5.75 6.94 -1.43
CA SER A 222 5.00 7.85 -2.31
C SER A 222 5.91 9.02 -2.69
N ASN A 223 6.29 9.12 -3.96
CA ASN A 223 7.07 10.27 -4.46
C ASN A 223 6.57 10.72 -5.84
N HIS A 224 6.03 11.94 -5.92
CA HIS A 224 5.32 12.40 -7.11
C HIS A 224 6.15 13.28 -8.04
N ARG A 225 7.23 13.94 -7.57
CA ARG A 225 7.88 14.97 -8.39
C ARG A 225 9.18 14.53 -9.04
N ASP A 226 10.14 13.91 -8.33
CA ASP A 226 11.47 13.67 -8.93
C ASP A 226 12.14 12.38 -8.42
N GLY A 227 12.09 11.33 -9.24
CA GLY A 227 12.91 10.11 -9.10
C GLY A 227 12.92 9.46 -7.71
N ILE A 228 13.82 8.50 -7.50
CA ILE A 228 14.16 8.02 -6.14
C ILE A 228 15.56 8.56 -5.86
N ASP A 229 15.72 9.29 -4.74
CA ASP A 229 17.05 9.66 -4.25
C ASP A 229 17.85 8.37 -3.94
N LEU A 230 19.08 8.28 -4.44
CA LEU A 230 19.98 7.12 -4.25
C LEU A 230 20.08 6.69 -2.78
N LYS A 231 19.98 7.62 -1.83
CA LYS A 231 20.03 7.30 -0.40
C LYS A 231 18.77 6.58 0.09
N VAL A 232 17.59 6.92 -0.45
CA VAL A 232 16.35 6.19 -0.17
C VAL A 232 16.44 4.79 -0.73
N GLU A 233 17.00 4.66 -1.93
CA GLU A 233 17.22 3.37 -2.57
C GLU A 233 18.16 2.48 -1.74
N GLU A 234 19.25 3.05 -1.21
CA GLU A 234 20.17 2.35 -0.31
C GLU A 234 19.45 1.90 0.97
N PHE A 235 18.65 2.77 1.58
CA PHE A 235 17.84 2.41 2.75
C PHE A 235 16.87 1.26 2.45
N LEU A 236 16.12 1.35 1.35
CA LEU A 236 15.16 0.32 0.96
C LEU A 236 15.87 -0.99 0.63
N SER A 237 17.01 -0.93 -0.04
CA SER A 237 17.82 -2.10 -0.35
C SER A 237 18.31 -2.79 0.93
N ASP A 238 18.85 -2.01 1.88
CA ASP A 238 19.27 -2.51 3.18
C ASP A 238 18.09 -3.11 3.97
N TYR A 239 16.93 -2.47 3.90
CA TYR A 239 15.71 -2.96 4.54
C TYR A 239 15.27 -4.31 3.96
N LEU A 240 15.22 -4.44 2.63
CA LEU A 240 14.83 -5.67 1.94
C LEU A 240 15.82 -6.82 2.21
N ASP A 241 17.11 -6.52 2.25
CA ASP A 241 18.14 -7.52 2.54
C ASP A 241 18.01 -8.06 3.98
N ARG A 242 17.73 -7.20 4.96
CA ARG A 242 17.63 -7.59 6.38
C ARG A 242 16.30 -8.25 6.75
N GLU A 243 15.17 -7.76 6.24
CA GLU A 243 13.91 -7.92 6.97
C GLU A 243 13.13 -9.19 6.61
N THR A 244 12.85 -10.06 7.59
CA THR A 244 12.07 -11.30 7.37
C THR A 244 10.56 -11.10 7.48
N SER A 245 10.13 -9.96 8.03
CA SER A 245 8.74 -9.71 8.41
C SER A 245 7.94 -8.87 7.42
N LEU A 246 8.59 -8.25 6.43
CA LEU A 246 7.92 -7.39 5.45
C LEU A 246 6.90 -8.19 4.64
N LYS A 247 5.63 -7.80 4.78
CA LYS A 247 4.49 -8.40 4.09
C LYS A 247 4.08 -7.56 2.89
N HIS A 248 3.99 -6.23 3.04
CA HIS A 248 3.51 -5.31 2.01
C HIS A 248 4.58 -4.26 1.67
N LEU A 249 4.84 -4.03 0.40
CA LEU A 249 5.78 -3.02 -0.06
C LEU A 249 5.16 -2.25 -1.22
N TRP A 250 4.69 -1.04 -1.00
CA TRP A 250 4.05 -0.23 -2.02
C TRP A 250 4.92 0.93 -2.46
N PHE A 251 5.04 1.10 -3.76
CA PHE A 251 5.65 2.25 -4.40
C PHE A 251 4.57 2.98 -5.21
N ILE A 252 4.39 4.27 -4.95
CA ILE A 252 3.44 5.18 -5.59
C ILE A 252 4.27 6.31 -6.18
N MET A 253 4.63 6.19 -7.45
CA MET A 253 5.49 7.18 -8.11
C MET A 253 5.03 7.45 -9.53
N GLU A 254 5.15 8.71 -9.96
CA GLU A 254 4.72 9.17 -11.28
C GLU A 254 5.85 9.18 -12.33
N LYS A 255 7.09 9.47 -11.92
CA LYS A 255 8.26 9.59 -12.82
C LYS A 255 9.48 8.90 -12.22
N TYR A 256 10.29 8.25 -13.07
CA TYR A 256 11.52 7.56 -12.67
C TYR A 256 12.71 8.01 -13.51
N ASP A 257 13.83 8.27 -12.85
CA ASP A 257 15.15 8.16 -13.47
C ASP A 257 15.52 6.66 -13.65
N SER A 258 16.15 6.35 -14.77
CA SER A 258 16.40 4.99 -15.27
C SER A 258 17.44 4.19 -14.46
N SER A 259 18.36 4.85 -13.77
CA SER A 259 19.52 4.18 -13.13
C SER A 259 19.15 3.56 -11.77
N ALA A 260 18.67 4.37 -10.82
CA ALA A 260 18.20 3.94 -9.49
C ALA A 260 17.10 2.87 -9.55
N LYS A 261 16.29 2.95 -10.60
CA LYS A 261 15.23 2.00 -10.92
C LYS A 261 15.74 0.56 -11.08
N GLN A 262 16.87 0.35 -11.76
CA GLN A 262 17.35 -1.00 -12.07
C GLN A 262 17.82 -1.73 -10.82
N VAL A 263 18.57 -1.05 -9.96
CA VAL A 263 19.13 -1.65 -8.74
C VAL A 263 18.01 -2.02 -7.76
N LEU A 264 17.06 -1.11 -7.51
CA LEU A 264 15.92 -1.42 -6.65
C LEU A 264 15.03 -2.53 -7.23
N ALA A 265 14.80 -2.54 -8.54
CA ALA A 265 14.06 -3.61 -9.20
C ALA A 265 14.77 -4.96 -9.06
N ASP A 266 16.09 -5.03 -9.25
CA ASP A 266 16.87 -6.25 -9.04
C ASP A 266 16.80 -6.74 -7.58
N ARG A 267 16.79 -5.81 -6.62
CA ARG A 267 16.60 -6.14 -5.20
C ARG A 267 15.20 -6.66 -4.90
N ILE A 268 14.16 -6.06 -5.49
CA ILE A 268 12.79 -6.56 -5.37
C ILE A 268 12.66 -7.97 -5.96
N VAL A 269 13.26 -8.22 -7.13
CA VAL A 269 13.32 -9.56 -7.74
C VAL A 269 14.01 -10.54 -6.80
N ALA A 270 15.21 -10.19 -6.29
CA ALA A 270 15.94 -11.03 -5.35
C ALA A 270 15.17 -11.28 -4.04
N PHE A 271 14.44 -10.27 -3.56
CA PHE A 271 13.62 -10.36 -2.36
C PHE A 271 12.43 -11.30 -2.57
N PHE A 272 11.75 -11.20 -3.71
CA PHE A 272 10.67 -12.08 -4.12
C PHE A 272 11.12 -13.55 -4.16
N ASN A 273 12.37 -13.81 -4.55
CA ASN A 273 12.93 -15.16 -4.61
C ASN A 273 13.23 -15.77 -3.25
N ARG A 274 13.58 -14.94 -2.27
CA ARG A 274 14.10 -15.39 -0.96
C ARG A 274 13.01 -15.58 0.08
N LYS A 275 11.94 -14.78 0.04
CA LYS A 275 11.02 -14.63 1.18
C LYS A 275 9.55 -14.77 0.78
N LYS A 276 8.73 -15.14 1.76
CA LYS A 276 7.26 -15.21 1.66
C LYS A 276 6.65 -13.81 1.70
N LEU A 277 7.07 -12.94 0.80
CA LEU A 277 6.46 -11.62 0.68
C LEU A 277 4.95 -11.79 0.45
N VAL A 278 4.10 -11.03 1.14
CA VAL A 278 2.66 -11.08 0.93
C VAL A 278 2.22 -10.04 -0.10
N GLU A 279 2.97 -9.03 -0.50
CA GLU A 279 2.46 -8.01 -1.43
C GLU A 279 3.60 -7.05 -1.79
N VAL A 280 3.97 -6.88 -3.06
CA VAL A 280 4.68 -5.64 -3.48
C VAL A 280 3.66 -4.81 -4.23
N SER A 281 3.84 -3.52 -4.49
CA SER A 281 3.17 -2.68 -5.49
C SER A 281 4.27 -1.84 -6.14
N ILE A 282 4.41 -1.97 -7.46
CA ILE A 282 5.58 -1.51 -8.19
C ILE A 282 5.11 -0.65 -9.36
N PRO A 283 5.47 0.64 -9.46
CA PRO A 283 5.01 1.55 -10.50
C PRO A 283 5.34 1.13 -11.93
N LYS A 284 4.58 1.71 -12.87
CA LYS A 284 4.72 1.44 -14.30
C LYS A 284 6.13 1.76 -14.74
N GLY A 285 6.69 0.81 -15.47
CA GLY A 285 8.03 0.89 -16.00
C GLY A 285 9.10 0.48 -15.02
N MET A 286 8.92 0.47 -13.69
CA MET A 286 10.01 0.24 -12.73
C MET A 286 10.72 -1.11 -12.94
N ILE A 287 9.99 -2.17 -13.27
CA ILE A 287 10.55 -3.46 -13.70
C ILE A 287 10.68 -3.45 -15.22
N SER A 288 11.87 -3.82 -15.71
CA SER A 288 12.13 -4.10 -17.13
C SER A 288 11.61 -5.48 -17.56
N ASP A 289 11.39 -5.69 -18.86
CA ASP A 289 10.94 -6.97 -19.43
C ASP A 289 11.74 -8.17 -18.90
N ALA A 290 13.07 -8.07 -18.92
CA ALA A 290 13.97 -9.10 -18.41
C ALA A 290 13.85 -9.35 -16.89
N GLN A 291 13.50 -8.35 -16.10
CA GLN A 291 13.30 -8.51 -14.66
C GLN A 291 11.94 -9.14 -14.34
N GLY A 292 10.88 -8.78 -15.07
CA GLY A 292 9.58 -9.43 -14.89
C GLY A 292 9.60 -10.90 -15.34
N GLU A 293 10.34 -11.23 -16.40
CA GLU A 293 10.63 -12.61 -16.77
C GLU A 293 11.25 -13.40 -15.61
N LYS A 294 12.28 -12.85 -14.97
CA LYS A 294 12.89 -13.48 -13.77
C LYS A 294 11.87 -13.67 -12.65
N ILE A 295 11.02 -12.68 -12.36
CA ILE A 295 9.97 -12.80 -11.33
C ILE A 295 9.01 -13.95 -11.69
N PHE A 296 8.62 -14.09 -12.95
CA PHE A 296 7.73 -15.17 -13.39
C PHE A 296 8.39 -16.54 -13.32
N GLU A 297 9.63 -16.67 -13.81
CA GLU A 297 10.39 -17.92 -13.71
C GLU A 297 10.55 -18.34 -12.25
N HIS A 298 10.92 -17.41 -11.37
CA HIS A 298 11.05 -17.70 -9.96
C HIS A 298 9.72 -18.04 -9.31
N TRP A 299 8.64 -17.33 -9.66
CA TRP A 299 7.30 -17.68 -9.21
C TRP A 299 6.92 -19.10 -9.60
N LEU A 300 7.08 -19.47 -10.88
CA LEU A 300 6.75 -20.79 -11.40
C LEU A 300 7.58 -21.92 -10.77
N ASN A 301 8.80 -21.60 -10.34
CA ASN A 301 9.70 -22.53 -9.65
C ASN A 301 9.57 -22.51 -8.12
N SER A 302 8.68 -21.67 -7.56
CA SER A 302 8.44 -21.61 -6.12
C SER A 302 7.55 -22.78 -5.64
N ASP A 303 7.21 -22.82 -4.35
CA ASP A 303 6.26 -23.80 -3.82
C ASP A 303 4.78 -23.43 -4.10
N GLY A 304 4.56 -22.23 -4.64
CA GLY A 304 3.24 -21.65 -4.88
C GLY A 304 2.44 -21.41 -3.60
N PHE A 305 3.09 -21.43 -2.43
CA PHE A 305 2.42 -21.29 -1.15
C PHE A 305 2.58 -19.86 -0.63
N SER A 306 1.51 -19.09 -0.67
CA SER A 306 1.39 -17.86 0.10
C SER A 306 0.27 -17.97 1.11
N GLN A 307 0.63 -17.95 2.39
CA GLN A 307 -0.31 -17.55 3.44
C GLN A 307 -0.50 -16.04 3.31
N GLY A 308 -1.50 -15.63 2.53
CA GLY A 308 -1.84 -14.22 2.36
C GLY A 308 -2.20 -13.86 0.93
N TYR A 309 -3.22 -13.02 0.83
CA TYR A 309 -3.62 -12.30 -0.38
C TYR A 309 -2.54 -11.29 -0.73
N LYS A 310 -2.12 -11.23 -2.00
CA LYS A 310 -1.02 -10.34 -2.43
C LYS A 310 -1.45 -9.38 -3.52
N GLU A 311 -1.22 -8.08 -3.33
CA GLU A 311 -1.63 -6.96 -4.22
C GLU A 311 -0.54 -5.96 -4.72
N PHE A 312 -0.11 -6.00 -5.99
CA PHE A 312 0.81 -4.98 -6.55
C PHE A 312 0.06 -3.75 -7.08
N ARG A 313 0.69 -2.75 -7.77
CA ARG A 313 0.11 -1.59 -8.53
C ARG A 313 1.18 -0.74 -9.31
N ARG A 314 1.74 -1.08 -10.50
CA ARG A 314 1.50 -0.57 -11.87
C ARG A 314 2.46 -1.18 -12.95
N PHE A 315 1.98 -1.65 -14.12
CA PHE A 315 2.81 -2.20 -15.22
C PHE A 315 2.52 -1.51 -16.56
N SER A 316 3.48 -1.53 -17.49
CA SER A 316 3.37 -0.95 -18.84
C SER A 316 2.65 -1.88 -19.81
N GLU A 317 2.26 -1.31 -20.96
CA GLU A 317 1.44 -1.96 -22.00
C GLU A 317 2.21 -2.95 -22.89
N ASP A 318 3.53 -3.05 -22.76
CA ASP A 318 4.38 -3.72 -23.75
C ASP A 318 4.77 -5.18 -23.41
N TRP A 319 4.23 -5.76 -22.34
CA TRP A 319 4.64 -7.09 -21.90
C TRP A 319 4.03 -8.22 -22.74
N ASN A 320 4.85 -8.83 -23.60
CA ASN A 320 4.51 -10.04 -24.35
C ASN A 320 5.04 -11.27 -23.62
N LEU A 321 4.27 -11.82 -22.67
CA LEU A 321 4.44 -13.22 -22.27
C LEU A 321 3.11 -13.97 -22.25
N CYS A 322 3.07 -14.98 -23.12
CA CYS A 322 2.01 -15.92 -23.45
C CYS A 322 0.76 -15.33 -24.15
N ARG A 323 1.00 -14.89 -25.40
CA ARG A 323 0.07 -14.81 -26.56
C ARG A 323 -0.87 -13.60 -26.69
N LYS A 324 -0.28 -12.39 -26.73
CA LYS A 324 -0.79 -11.14 -27.37
C LYS A 324 -2.11 -10.53 -26.82
N PRO A 325 -2.39 -9.23 -27.07
CA PRO A 325 -1.81 -8.10 -26.35
C PRO A 325 -2.92 -7.31 -25.60
N ASN A 326 -2.60 -6.67 -24.48
CA ASN A 326 -3.44 -5.69 -23.75
C ASN A 326 -4.28 -6.14 -22.54
N SER A 327 -3.88 -7.14 -21.75
CA SER A 327 -4.55 -7.33 -20.46
C SER A 327 -3.68 -8.16 -19.51
N LEU A 328 -3.38 -7.67 -18.31
CA LEU A 328 -4.24 -7.96 -17.16
C LEU A 328 -4.67 -9.44 -17.14
N GLY A 329 -4.03 -10.31 -16.37
CA GLY A 329 -4.34 -11.74 -16.37
C GLY A 329 -3.80 -12.49 -15.15
N TYR A 330 -3.94 -13.81 -15.15
CA TYR A 330 -3.45 -14.67 -14.07
C TYR A 330 -2.47 -15.71 -14.62
N LEU A 331 -1.27 -15.78 -14.04
CA LEU A 331 -0.29 -16.82 -14.26
C LEU A 331 -0.41 -17.88 -13.16
N ILE A 332 -1.01 -19.03 -13.50
CA ILE A 332 -1.24 -20.11 -12.54
C ILE A 332 0.07 -20.74 -12.11
N HIS A 333 0.22 -20.94 -10.80
CA HIS A 333 1.33 -21.72 -10.28
C HIS A 333 1.13 -23.22 -10.57
N PRO A 334 2.18 -23.98 -10.94
CA PRO A 334 2.06 -25.42 -11.24
C PRO A 334 1.40 -26.27 -10.13
N SER A 335 1.48 -25.83 -8.88
CA SER A 335 0.83 -26.50 -7.73
C SER A 335 -0.69 -26.29 -7.65
N ASN A 336 -1.29 -25.42 -8.48
CA ASN A 336 -2.71 -25.04 -8.47
C ASN A 336 -3.25 -24.54 -7.12
N ARG A 337 -2.36 -24.02 -6.25
CA ARG A 337 -2.73 -23.44 -4.95
C ARG A 337 -2.91 -21.93 -4.99
N SER A 338 -2.23 -21.29 -5.93
CA SER A 338 -2.18 -19.85 -6.10
C SER A 338 -2.06 -19.48 -7.59
N SER A 339 -2.27 -18.22 -7.89
CA SER A 339 -2.01 -17.65 -9.20
C SER A 339 -1.39 -16.29 -9.03
N LEU A 340 -0.49 -15.94 -9.92
CA LEU A 340 0.05 -14.60 -10.00
C LEU A 340 -0.82 -13.79 -10.93
N HIS A 341 -1.79 -13.05 -10.37
CA HIS A 341 -2.44 -11.97 -11.09
C HIS A 341 -1.39 -10.94 -11.51
N VAL A 342 -1.47 -10.47 -12.74
CA VAL A 342 -0.56 -9.49 -13.34
C VAL A 342 -1.45 -8.46 -13.98
N SER A 343 -1.26 -7.19 -13.66
CA SER A 343 -2.16 -6.13 -14.08
C SER A 343 -1.38 -4.85 -14.38
N TYR A 344 -1.97 -3.89 -15.08
CA TYR A 344 -1.46 -2.54 -15.34
C TYR A 344 -1.29 -1.79 -14.06
N GLN A 345 -2.01 -2.23 -13.04
CA GLN A 345 -1.71 -1.94 -11.67
C GLN A 345 -0.84 -3.14 -11.24
N ASP A 346 -1.25 -4.37 -11.18
CA ASP A 346 -0.67 -5.20 -10.14
C ASP A 346 -0.30 -6.63 -10.49
N LEU A 347 0.97 -6.97 -10.30
CA LEU A 347 1.40 -8.33 -9.97
C LEU A 347 0.78 -8.72 -8.62
N LYS A 348 0.39 -9.95 -8.32
CA LYS A 348 -0.48 -10.26 -7.17
C LYS A 348 -0.53 -11.76 -7.04
N ILE A 349 0.10 -12.37 -6.06
CA ILE A 349 -0.21 -13.77 -5.74
C ILE A 349 -1.57 -13.85 -5.04
N VAL A 350 -2.56 -14.33 -5.76
CA VAL A 350 -3.90 -14.59 -5.26
C VAL A 350 -4.10 -16.08 -5.03
N LYS A 351 -5.08 -16.44 -4.21
CA LYS A 351 -5.55 -17.83 -4.12
C LYS A 351 -5.95 -18.30 -5.51
N PHE A 352 -5.54 -19.52 -5.91
CA PHE A 352 -5.95 -20.08 -7.19
C PHE A 352 -7.47 -20.21 -7.22
N GLU A 353 -8.06 -19.72 -8.29
CA GLU A 353 -9.48 -19.84 -8.56
C GLU A 353 -9.66 -20.36 -10.01
N PRO A 354 -10.73 -21.13 -10.30
CA PRO A 354 -10.87 -21.80 -11.59
C PRO A 354 -10.85 -20.88 -12.82
N TRP A 355 -11.20 -19.60 -12.66
CA TRP A 355 -11.21 -18.61 -13.75
C TRP A 355 -9.82 -18.01 -14.05
N HIS A 356 -8.79 -18.39 -13.30
CA HIS A 356 -7.41 -18.02 -13.62
C HIS A 356 -6.84 -18.87 -14.76
N VAL A 357 -7.50 -19.98 -15.12
CA VAL A 357 -7.09 -20.85 -16.22
C VAL A 357 -7.46 -20.20 -17.54
N PRO A 358 -6.54 -20.11 -18.51
CA PRO A 358 -6.88 -19.69 -19.86
C PRO A 358 -8.10 -20.45 -20.36
N VAL A 359 -9.13 -19.69 -20.71
CA VAL A 359 -10.43 -20.25 -21.06
C VAL A 359 -10.37 -20.80 -22.46
N THR A 360 -10.17 -22.11 -22.57
CA THR A 360 -10.28 -22.82 -23.84
C THR A 360 -11.74 -23.13 -24.16
N MET A 361 -12.07 -23.32 -25.44
CA MET A 361 -13.41 -23.79 -25.84
C MET A 361 -13.82 -25.09 -25.12
N LYS A 362 -12.88 -26.01 -24.87
CA LYS A 362 -13.15 -27.23 -24.10
C LYS A 362 -13.49 -26.96 -22.64
N TRP A 363 -12.82 -25.97 -22.03
CA TRP A 363 -13.15 -25.53 -20.67
C TRP A 363 -14.53 -24.88 -20.63
N MET A 364 -14.88 -24.07 -21.64
CA MET A 364 -16.20 -23.46 -21.76
C MET A 364 -17.31 -24.50 -21.91
N ASP A 365 -17.12 -25.47 -22.81
CA ASP A 365 -18.06 -26.57 -22.99
C ASP A 365 -18.26 -27.31 -21.64
N ALA A 366 -17.18 -27.64 -20.93
CA ALA A 366 -17.24 -28.29 -19.63
C ALA A 366 -17.89 -27.44 -18.52
N LEU A 367 -17.68 -26.11 -18.53
CA LEU A 367 -18.33 -25.17 -17.61
C LEU A 367 -19.84 -25.13 -17.85
N ILE A 368 -20.24 -24.98 -19.12
CA ILE A 368 -21.64 -24.94 -19.53
C ILE A 368 -22.33 -26.26 -19.19
N ASP A 369 -21.68 -27.40 -19.46
CA ASP A 369 -22.20 -28.71 -19.12
C ASP A 369 -22.37 -28.89 -17.62
N LYS A 370 -21.36 -28.53 -16.81
CA LYS A 370 -21.47 -28.57 -15.34
C LYS A 370 -22.57 -27.66 -14.82
N TRP A 371 -22.74 -26.49 -15.43
CA TRP A 371 -23.77 -25.56 -15.03
C TRP A 371 -25.17 -26.08 -15.37
N ARG A 372 -25.39 -26.58 -16.60
CA ARG A 372 -26.65 -27.17 -17.09
C ARG A 372 -27.05 -28.43 -16.31
N ASN A 373 -26.08 -29.28 -15.99
CA ASN A 373 -26.30 -30.53 -15.26
C ASN A 373 -26.40 -30.29 -13.73
N GLY A 374 -26.01 -29.10 -13.25
CA GLY A 374 -26.13 -28.70 -11.86
C GLY A 374 -27.48 -28.03 -11.55
N GLY A 375 -27.60 -27.42 -10.37
CA GLY A 375 -28.76 -26.62 -10.00
C GLY A 375 -28.70 -25.17 -10.51
N GLY A 376 -27.85 -24.86 -11.50
CA GLY A 376 -27.61 -23.49 -11.99
C GLY A 376 -26.95 -22.53 -10.98
N LEU A 377 -26.65 -22.99 -9.75
CA LEU A 377 -26.08 -22.20 -8.65
C LEU A 377 -24.55 -22.34 -8.50
N TYR A 378 -23.94 -23.27 -9.23
CA TYR A 378 -22.57 -23.76 -9.00
C TYR A 378 -21.55 -23.29 -10.03
N ILE A 379 -21.65 -22.04 -10.47
CA ILE A 379 -20.49 -21.36 -11.05
C ILE A 379 -19.88 -20.51 -9.95
N CYS A 380 -18.68 -20.89 -9.51
CA CYS A 380 -17.76 -20.05 -8.73
C CYS A 380 -18.43 -19.23 -7.61
N LYS A 381 -18.73 -19.85 -6.47
CA LYS A 381 -19.23 -19.15 -5.26
C LYS A 381 -20.52 -18.33 -5.50
N LYS A 382 -21.45 -18.82 -6.33
CA LYS A 382 -22.74 -18.18 -6.67
C LYS A 382 -22.64 -17.01 -7.66
N MET A 383 -21.52 -16.86 -8.37
CA MET A 383 -21.44 -15.90 -9.47
C MET A 383 -22.37 -16.33 -10.62
N ARG A 384 -23.09 -15.36 -11.18
CA ARG A 384 -24.01 -15.56 -12.33
C ARG A 384 -23.46 -14.99 -13.64
N GLN A 385 -22.41 -14.20 -13.54
CA GLN A 385 -21.78 -13.51 -14.65
C GLN A 385 -20.31 -13.87 -14.69
N ILE A 386 -19.81 -14.21 -15.88
CA ILE A 386 -18.39 -14.40 -16.17
C ILE A 386 -18.03 -13.48 -17.33
N GLU A 387 -16.95 -12.72 -17.16
CA GLU A 387 -16.34 -11.96 -18.24
C GLU A 387 -15.10 -12.69 -18.73
N LEU A 388 -15.00 -12.87 -20.05
CA LEU A 388 -13.96 -13.64 -20.71
C LEU A 388 -13.29 -12.78 -21.77
N LEU A 389 -11.96 -12.71 -21.69
CA LEU A 389 -11.14 -12.22 -22.78
C LEU A 389 -10.94 -13.39 -23.75
N MET A 390 -11.51 -13.28 -24.94
CA MET A 390 -11.51 -14.33 -25.96
C MET A 390 -11.29 -13.71 -27.34
N GLU A 391 -10.53 -14.39 -28.18
CA GLU A 391 -10.35 -13.95 -29.56
C GLU A 391 -11.68 -13.93 -30.32
N ASN A 392 -11.81 -13.02 -31.28
CA ASN A 392 -13.05 -12.85 -32.06
C ASN A 392 -13.50 -14.16 -32.73
N GLU A 393 -12.56 -14.98 -33.21
CA GLU A 393 -12.86 -16.24 -33.88
C GLU A 393 -13.42 -17.29 -32.91
N GLU A 394 -12.82 -17.42 -31.73
CA GLU A 394 -13.31 -18.32 -30.68
C GLU A 394 -14.67 -17.88 -30.14
N TRP A 395 -14.87 -16.56 -29.97
CA TRP A 395 -16.16 -16.00 -29.58
C TRP A 395 -17.24 -16.34 -30.61
N THR A 396 -16.93 -16.20 -31.90
CA THR A 396 -17.84 -16.54 -32.99
C THR A 396 -18.17 -18.04 -32.99
N LYS A 397 -17.18 -18.91 -32.73
CA LYS A 397 -17.39 -20.37 -32.59
C LYS A 397 -18.29 -20.69 -31.39
N LEU A 398 -18.15 -19.96 -30.29
CA LEU A 398 -19.00 -20.12 -29.10
C LEU A 398 -20.45 -19.72 -29.40
N LEU A 399 -20.65 -18.59 -30.07
CA LEU A 399 -21.98 -18.12 -30.49
C LEU A 399 -22.67 -19.12 -31.43
N ALA A 400 -21.94 -19.66 -32.42
CA ALA A 400 -22.49 -20.61 -33.38
C ALA A 400 -23.00 -21.91 -32.75
N LYS A 401 -22.47 -22.29 -31.57
CA LYS A 401 -22.94 -23.47 -30.81
C LYS A 401 -24.18 -23.19 -29.96
N SER A 402 -24.51 -21.93 -29.71
CA SER A 402 -25.59 -21.55 -28.81
C SER A 402 -26.83 -21.14 -29.60
N ASP A 403 -27.98 -21.76 -29.32
CA ASP A 403 -29.29 -21.36 -29.87
C ASP A 403 -29.82 -20.06 -29.22
N HIS A 404 -28.93 -19.13 -28.85
CA HIS A 404 -29.24 -18.03 -27.94
C HIS A 404 -29.10 -16.66 -28.62
N GLN A 405 -29.89 -15.71 -28.11
CA GLN A 405 -30.00 -14.36 -28.65
C GLN A 405 -28.78 -13.53 -28.23
N GLU A 406 -28.06 -13.00 -29.21
CA GLU A 406 -26.89 -12.14 -28.99
C GLU A 406 -27.32 -10.72 -28.64
N TRP A 407 -26.67 -10.12 -27.64
CA TRP A 407 -26.70 -8.69 -27.37
C TRP A 407 -25.28 -8.15 -27.28
N ILE A 408 -24.80 -7.54 -28.35
CA ILE A 408 -23.67 -6.58 -28.50
C ILE A 408 -22.27 -7.06 -28.04
N SER A 409 -22.16 -7.95 -27.05
CA SER A 409 -20.95 -8.61 -26.55
C SER A 409 -21.24 -9.68 -25.48
N THR A 410 -22.52 -10.02 -25.24
CA THR A 410 -22.93 -10.92 -24.15
C THR A 410 -23.72 -12.11 -24.68
N LEU A 411 -23.32 -13.31 -24.26
CA LEU A 411 -24.04 -14.56 -24.50
C LEU A 411 -24.80 -14.95 -23.21
N PHE A 412 -26.12 -15.05 -23.32
CA PHE A 412 -27.00 -15.48 -22.25
C PHE A 412 -27.38 -16.94 -22.42
N ILE A 413 -26.95 -17.81 -21.50
CA ILE A 413 -27.34 -19.22 -21.49
C ILE A 413 -28.40 -19.40 -20.40
N LYS A 414 -29.62 -19.83 -20.78
CA LYS A 414 -30.69 -20.13 -19.81
C LYS A 414 -30.52 -21.53 -19.23
N HIS A 415 -30.77 -21.68 -17.94
CA HIS A 415 -30.63 -22.97 -17.27
C HIS A 415 -31.83 -23.84 -17.63
N PRO A 416 -31.68 -25.18 -17.76
CA PRO A 416 -32.81 -26.06 -18.03
C PRO A 416 -33.96 -25.95 -17.01
N SER A 417 -33.66 -25.53 -15.77
CA SER A 417 -34.69 -25.30 -14.74
C SER A 417 -35.50 -24.02 -14.94
N GLY A 418 -35.08 -23.09 -15.80
CA GLY A 418 -35.74 -21.81 -16.05
C GLY A 418 -35.51 -20.72 -14.99
N PHE A 419 -34.85 -21.04 -13.86
CA PHE A 419 -34.70 -20.10 -12.73
C PHE A 419 -33.38 -19.32 -12.71
N SER A 420 -32.44 -19.62 -13.60
CA SER A 420 -31.16 -18.92 -13.66
C SER A 420 -30.64 -18.76 -15.10
N THR A 421 -29.81 -17.74 -15.28
CA THR A 421 -29.09 -17.44 -16.51
C THR A 421 -27.60 -17.34 -16.19
N LEU A 422 -26.78 -17.85 -17.09
CA LEU A 422 -25.34 -17.64 -17.10
C LEU A 422 -25.04 -16.58 -18.16
N ASP A 423 -24.45 -15.48 -17.70
CA ASP A 423 -24.09 -14.35 -18.55
C ASP A 423 -22.59 -14.43 -18.86
N ILE A 424 -22.25 -14.68 -20.13
CA ILE A 424 -20.87 -14.71 -20.58
C ILE A 424 -20.62 -13.42 -21.37
N ARG A 425 -19.76 -12.55 -20.87
CA ARG A 425 -19.38 -11.31 -21.56
C ARG A 425 -18.05 -11.46 -22.28
N LYS A 426 -18.00 -10.99 -23.52
CA LYS A 426 -16.76 -10.80 -24.26
C LYS A 426 -16.10 -9.51 -23.80
N GLY A 427 -14.95 -9.63 -23.16
CA GLY A 427 -14.10 -8.49 -22.87
C GLY A 427 -13.60 -7.86 -24.17
N SER A 428 -13.71 -6.54 -24.31
CA SER A 428 -13.12 -5.84 -25.44
C SER A 428 -11.62 -5.69 -25.22
N ALA A 429 -10.79 -6.31 -26.07
CA ALA A 429 -9.40 -5.89 -26.18
C ALA A 429 -9.40 -4.45 -26.69
N GLN A 430 -9.00 -3.47 -25.87
CA GLN A 430 -8.83 -2.09 -26.35
C GLN A 430 -7.79 -2.12 -27.47
N LYS A 431 -8.21 -1.80 -28.70
CA LYS A 431 -7.27 -1.53 -29.78
C LYS A 431 -6.62 -0.19 -29.46
N ASN A 432 -5.36 -0.21 -29.05
CA ASN A 432 -4.56 1.00 -28.92
C ASN A 432 -4.54 1.72 -30.28
N ARG A 433 -5.05 2.95 -30.31
CA ARG A 433 -4.75 3.88 -31.41
C ARG A 433 -3.30 4.32 -31.17
N HIS A 434 -2.39 3.79 -31.98
CA HIS A 434 -0.99 4.20 -32.01
C HIS A 434 -0.85 5.64 -32.49
#